data_AF-A0A764RFP4-F1
#
_entry.id   AF-A0A764RFP4-F1
#
_cell.length_a   1.000
_cell.length_b   1.000
_cell.length_c   1.000
_cell.angle_alpha   90.00
_cell.angle_beta   90.00
_cell.angle_gamma   90.00
#
_symmetry.space_group_name_H-M   'P 1'
#
loop_
_entity.id
_entity.type
_entity.pdbx_description
1 polymer ?
#
loop_
_entity_poly.entity_id
_entity_poly.type
_entity_poly.pdbx_seq_one_letter_code
_entity_poly.pdbx_strand_id
1 'polypeptide(L)'
;MLTFAQQSYLKQVMRTQIKNDSDFQSIRAKWTEAHKVAEFLCRPVALNTLRKTHPEVDKVFLGDGKNGGLTLLSSSLLTGTGQYRAGGINWVPFSFQCALSPSVGTVTGFTYRLNASAPGVRVMAPGPVVRMSHHMVRSPL
;
A
#
# COMPACT_ATOMS: atom_id res chain seq x y z
N MET A 1 8.76 12.19 8.96
CA MET A 1 8.72 12.72 7.57
C MET A 1 9.92 12.19 6.81
N LEU A 2 9.78 12.04 5.49
CA LEU A 2 10.86 11.59 4.62
C LEU A 2 11.88 12.70 4.36
N THR A 3 13.12 12.30 4.06
CA THR A 3 14.16 13.24 3.57
C THR A 3 13.97 13.55 2.08
N PHE A 4 14.61 14.60 1.58
CA PHE A 4 14.56 14.94 0.15
C PHE A 4 15.04 13.81 -0.76
N ALA A 5 16.11 13.10 -0.37
CA ALA A 5 16.62 11.95 -1.14
C ALA A 5 15.58 10.84 -1.23
N GLN A 6 14.91 10.53 -0.11
CA GLN A 6 13.85 9.53 -0.04
C GLN A 6 12.61 9.94 -0.85
N GLN A 7 12.21 11.21 -0.80
CA GLN A 7 11.11 11.73 -1.62
C GLN A 7 11.43 11.64 -3.11
N SER A 8 12.68 11.95 -3.51
CA SER A 8 13.13 11.82 -4.90
C SER A 8 13.09 10.37 -5.37
N TYR A 9 13.63 9.45 -4.57
CA TYR A 9 13.59 8.01 -4.86
C TYR A 9 12.16 7.48 -4.97
N LEU A 10 11.30 7.81 -3.99
CA LEU A 10 9.89 7.43 -4.01
C LEU A 10 9.17 7.95 -5.25
N LYS A 11 9.44 9.21 -5.66
CA LYS A 11 8.91 9.79 -6.88
C LYS A 11 9.34 9.02 -8.12
N GLN A 12 10.61 8.60 -8.19
CA GLN A 12 11.13 7.78 -9.29
C GLN A 12 10.42 6.42 -9.34
N VAL A 13 10.31 5.73 -8.21
CA VAL A 13 9.59 4.44 -8.14
C VAL A 13 8.12 4.60 -8.54
N MET A 14 7.45 5.64 -8.05
CA MET A 14 6.08 5.96 -8.45
C MET A 14 5.95 6.18 -9.96
N ARG A 15 6.88 6.90 -10.59
CA ARG A 15 6.89 7.09 -12.06
C ARG A 15 7.05 5.79 -12.83
N THR A 16 7.80 4.82 -12.30
CA THR A 16 7.95 3.51 -12.95
C THR A 16 6.71 2.62 -12.79
N GLN A 17 5.94 2.78 -11.73
CA GLN A 17 4.77 1.93 -11.43
C GLN A 17 3.45 2.51 -11.94
N ILE A 18 3.32 3.84 -12.01
CA ILE A 18 2.10 4.53 -12.46
C ILE A 18 2.25 4.91 -13.93
N LYS A 19 1.50 4.24 -14.80
CA LYS A 19 1.55 4.48 -16.25
C LYS A 19 0.87 5.78 -16.69
N ASN A 20 -0.15 6.22 -15.95
CA ASN A 20 -0.95 7.39 -16.31
C ASN A 20 -0.45 8.65 -15.59
N ASP A 21 -0.16 9.70 -16.35
CA ASP A 21 0.37 10.95 -15.81
C ASP A 21 -0.60 11.69 -14.89
N SER A 22 -1.90 11.67 -15.20
CA SER A 22 -2.94 12.25 -14.34
C SER A 22 -3.01 11.53 -13.00
N ASP A 23 -2.97 10.19 -13.01
CA ASP A 23 -2.95 9.37 -11.79
C ASP A 23 -1.69 9.66 -10.97
N PHE A 24 -0.54 9.76 -11.62
CA PHE A 24 0.72 10.09 -10.96
C PHE A 24 0.61 11.45 -10.25
N GLN A 25 0.09 12.48 -10.93
CA GLN A 25 -0.06 13.81 -10.33
C GLN A 25 -1.07 13.80 -9.17
N SER A 26 -2.19 13.11 -9.34
CA SER A 26 -3.24 12.99 -8.31
C SER A 26 -2.70 12.29 -7.06
N ILE A 27 -2.03 11.15 -7.20
CA ILE A 27 -1.43 10.40 -6.09
C ILE A 27 -0.31 11.23 -5.43
N ARG A 28 0.57 11.85 -6.24
CA ARG A 28 1.65 12.70 -5.74
C ARG A 28 1.13 13.85 -4.88
N ALA A 29 0.02 14.47 -5.27
CA ALA A 29 -0.54 15.61 -4.55
C ALA A 29 -1.38 15.20 -3.32
N LYS A 30 -2.17 14.12 -3.42
CA LYS A 30 -3.24 13.83 -2.44
C LYS A 30 -2.85 12.83 -1.36
N TRP A 31 -1.92 11.92 -1.64
CA TRP A 31 -1.57 10.85 -0.69
C TRP A 31 -0.52 11.31 0.31
N THR A 32 -0.62 10.84 1.56
CA THR A 32 0.42 11.08 2.58
C THR A 32 1.72 10.36 2.20
N GLU A 33 2.84 10.79 2.79
CA GLU A 33 4.11 10.08 2.64
C GLU A 33 3.99 8.62 3.08
N ALA A 34 3.31 8.37 4.20
CA ALA A 34 3.08 7.03 4.72
C ALA A 34 2.35 6.12 3.71
N HIS A 35 1.29 6.63 3.06
CA HIS A 35 0.53 5.86 2.07
C HIS A 35 1.37 5.57 0.82
N LYS A 36 2.10 6.55 0.30
CA LYS A 36 2.99 6.35 -0.86
C LYS A 36 4.09 5.31 -0.55
N VAL A 37 4.73 5.40 0.61
CA VAL A 37 5.73 4.42 1.04
C VAL A 37 5.13 3.02 1.18
N ALA A 38 3.96 2.91 1.81
CA ALA A 38 3.25 1.65 1.98
C ALA A 38 2.99 0.98 0.61
N GLU A 39 2.42 1.73 -0.32
CA GLU A 39 1.96 1.22 -1.62
C GLU A 39 3.11 0.87 -2.57
N PHE A 40 4.07 1.79 -2.73
CA PHE A 40 5.08 1.70 -3.80
C PHE A 40 6.37 1.01 -3.36
N LEU A 41 6.70 1.05 -2.06
CA LEU A 41 7.95 0.50 -1.53
C LEU A 41 7.70 -0.76 -0.70
N CYS A 42 6.87 -0.66 0.33
CA CYS A 42 6.70 -1.74 1.31
C CYS A 42 5.85 -2.89 0.78
N ARG A 43 4.79 -2.62 0.00
CA ARG A 43 3.84 -3.65 -0.45
C ARG A 43 4.49 -4.74 -1.31
N PRO A 44 5.35 -4.46 -2.31
CA PRO A 44 6.05 -5.52 -3.06
C PRO A 44 6.90 -6.42 -2.15
N VAL A 45 7.59 -5.83 -1.16
CA VAL A 45 8.40 -6.59 -0.19
C VAL A 45 7.50 -7.39 0.75
N ALA A 46 6.39 -6.81 1.21
CA ALA A 46 5.40 -7.50 2.05
C ALA A 46 4.85 -8.75 1.35
N LEU A 47 4.47 -8.63 0.08
CA LEU A 47 3.97 -9.77 -0.71
C LEU A 47 5.01 -10.88 -0.81
N ASN A 48 6.26 -10.52 -1.11
CA ASN A 48 7.36 -11.48 -1.21
C ASN A 48 7.66 -12.14 0.14
N THR A 49 7.62 -11.39 1.24
CA THR A 49 7.83 -11.92 2.59
C THR A 49 6.70 -12.87 2.99
N LEU A 50 5.45 -12.50 2.75
CA LEU A 50 4.29 -13.33 3.07
C LEU A 50 4.28 -14.63 2.25
N ARG A 51 4.66 -14.58 0.97
CA ARG A 51 4.73 -15.78 0.12
C ARG A 51 5.77 -16.81 0.57
N LYS A 52 6.79 -16.40 1.33
CA LYS A 52 7.79 -17.32 1.89
C LYS A 52 7.19 -18.22 2.99
N THR A 53 6.21 -17.72 3.72
CA THR A 53 5.54 -18.43 4.82
C THR A 53 4.17 -18.98 4.43
N HIS A 54 3.48 -18.32 3.51
CA HIS A 54 2.14 -18.63 3.01
C HIS A 54 2.16 -18.59 1.46
N PRO A 55 2.59 -19.69 0.79
CA PRO A 55 2.75 -19.72 -0.66
C PRO A 55 1.47 -19.38 -1.46
N GLU A 56 0.31 -19.61 -0.87
CA GLU A 56 -1.02 -19.34 -1.43
C GLU A 56 -1.41 -17.85 -1.43
N VAL A 57 -0.54 -16.96 -0.92
CA VAL A 57 -0.80 -15.52 -0.89
C VAL A 57 -0.72 -14.91 -2.28
N ASP A 58 -1.84 -14.38 -2.74
CA ASP A 58 -1.94 -13.76 -4.06
C ASP A 58 -2.05 -12.23 -4.01
N LYS A 59 -2.50 -11.67 -2.87
CA LYS A 59 -2.69 -10.22 -2.70
C LYS A 59 -2.36 -9.76 -1.29
N VAL A 60 -1.85 -8.54 -1.16
CA VAL A 60 -1.61 -7.88 0.13
C VAL A 60 -2.01 -6.42 0.04
N PHE A 61 -2.63 -5.91 1.11
CA PHE A 61 -2.94 -4.52 1.34
C PHE A 61 -2.26 -4.06 2.62
N LEU A 62 -1.62 -2.88 2.57
CA LEU A 62 -1.05 -2.19 3.73
C LEU A 62 -1.89 -0.94 3.99
N GLY A 63 -2.35 -0.76 5.22
CA GLY A 63 -3.35 0.24 5.57
C GLY A 63 -4.77 -0.16 5.16
N ASP A 64 -5.67 0.83 5.14
CA ASP A 64 -7.08 0.69 4.77
C ASP A 64 -7.38 1.06 3.30
N GLY A 65 -6.34 1.20 2.47
CA GLY A 65 -6.45 1.71 1.08
C GLY A 65 -6.61 3.24 1.00
N LYS A 66 -6.61 3.94 2.13
CA LYS A 66 -6.47 5.39 2.24
C LYS A 66 -5.23 5.67 3.10
N ASN A 67 -5.25 6.78 3.84
CA ASN A 67 -4.18 7.15 4.76
C ASN A 67 -4.31 6.45 6.14
N GLY A 68 -5.29 5.56 6.33
CA GLY A 68 -5.61 4.96 7.62
C GLY A 68 -4.78 3.72 7.92
N GLY A 69 -4.56 3.46 9.20
CA GLY A 69 -3.79 2.31 9.68
C GLY A 69 -2.29 2.36 9.34
N LEU A 70 -1.77 3.51 8.93
CA LEU A 70 -0.37 3.73 8.57
C LEU A 70 0.24 4.84 9.43
N THR A 71 1.46 4.62 9.91
CA THR A 71 2.21 5.61 10.69
C THR A 71 3.67 5.59 10.28
N LEU A 72 4.13 6.68 9.68
CA LEU A 72 5.55 6.89 9.37
C LEU A 72 6.22 7.49 10.60
N LEU A 73 6.71 6.62 11.50
CA LEU A 73 7.32 7.02 12.78
C LEU A 73 8.61 7.82 12.58
N SER A 74 9.37 7.48 11.54
CA SER A 74 10.62 8.17 11.18
C SER A 74 10.87 8.06 9.67
N SER A 75 11.95 8.67 9.19
CA SER A 75 12.46 8.43 7.83
C SER A 75 12.89 6.97 7.62
N SER A 76 13.06 6.18 8.68
CA SER A 76 13.54 4.79 8.63
C SER A 76 12.49 3.74 8.97
N LEU A 77 11.27 4.14 9.37
CA LEU A 77 10.29 3.19 9.88
C LEU A 77 8.85 3.59 9.55
N LEU A 78 8.19 2.75 8.76
CA LEU A 78 6.75 2.75 8.55
C LEU A 78 6.14 1.58 9.34
N THR A 79 5.13 1.85 10.16
CA THR A 79 4.36 0.83 10.86
C THR A 79 2.89 0.92 10.48
N GLY A 80 2.15 -0.17 10.66
CA GLY A 80 0.72 -0.14 10.41
C GLY A 80 0.04 -1.48 10.54
N THR A 81 -1.23 -1.49 10.13
CA THR A 81 -2.02 -2.71 9.94
C THR A 81 -2.17 -3.01 8.46
N GLY A 82 -2.33 -4.27 8.11
CA GLY A 82 -2.58 -4.72 6.76
C GLY A 82 -3.39 -6.00 6.75
N GLN A 83 -3.62 -6.51 5.56
CA GLN A 83 -4.26 -7.80 5.35
C GLN A 83 -3.72 -8.45 4.09
N TYR A 84 -3.61 -9.78 4.10
CA TYR A 84 -3.28 -10.54 2.91
C TYR A 84 -4.39 -11.50 2.57
N ARG A 85 -4.49 -11.84 1.29
CA ARG A 85 -5.44 -12.81 0.79
C ARG A 85 -4.73 -14.13 0.55
N ALA A 86 -5.28 -15.18 1.14
CA ALA A 86 -4.82 -16.56 1.01
C ALA A 86 -6.01 -17.44 0.60
N GLY A 87 -5.82 -18.34 -0.37
CA GLY A 87 -6.90 -19.28 -0.77
C GLY A 87 -8.16 -18.59 -1.34
N GLY A 88 -8.01 -17.48 -2.05
CA GLY A 88 -9.07 -16.87 -2.86
C GLY A 88 -9.97 -15.85 -2.14
N ILE A 89 -10.60 -16.21 -1.02
CA ILE A 89 -11.54 -15.31 -0.29
C ILE A 89 -11.10 -14.95 1.13
N ASN A 90 -10.13 -15.68 1.71
CA ASN A 90 -9.75 -15.47 3.10
C ASN A 90 -8.79 -14.29 3.21
N TRP A 91 -9.23 -13.25 3.91
CA TRP A 91 -8.41 -12.09 4.27
C TRP A 91 -7.90 -12.24 5.70
N VAL A 92 -6.58 -12.30 5.86
CA VAL A 92 -5.93 -12.47 7.15
C VAL A 92 -5.31 -11.14 7.58
N PRO A 93 -5.77 -10.54 8.69
CA PRO A 93 -5.23 -9.28 9.18
C PRO A 93 -3.89 -9.48 9.90
N PHE A 94 -3.00 -8.50 9.76
CA PHE A 94 -1.72 -8.47 10.44
C PHE A 94 -1.32 -7.02 10.80
N SER A 95 -0.41 -6.89 11.76
CA SER A 95 0.35 -5.67 12.00
C SER A 95 1.75 -5.82 11.40
N PHE A 96 2.36 -4.71 10.98
CA PHE A 96 3.68 -4.75 10.33
C PHE A 96 4.59 -3.59 10.72
N GLN A 97 5.88 -3.84 10.46
CA GLN A 97 6.92 -2.84 10.42
C GLN A 97 7.67 -2.99 9.09
N CYS A 98 7.87 -1.86 8.41
CA CYS A 98 8.64 -1.75 7.18
C CYS A 98 9.79 -0.79 7.42
N ALA A 99 11.01 -1.35 7.47
CA ALA A 99 12.23 -0.61 7.68
C ALA A 99 12.72 -0.02 6.34
N LEU A 100 13.12 1.24 6.38
CA LEU A 100 13.60 2.00 5.24
C LEU A 100 15.05 2.43 5.47
N SER A 101 15.84 2.45 4.42
CA SER A 101 17.15 3.07 4.43
C SER A 101 17.00 4.58 4.65
N PRO A 102 17.63 5.17 5.68
CA PRO A 102 17.56 6.61 5.92
C PRO A 102 18.27 7.44 4.82
N SER A 103 19.18 6.84 4.05
CA SER A 103 19.92 7.54 2.99
C SER A 103 19.14 7.66 1.68
N VAL A 104 18.47 6.58 1.25
CA VAL A 104 17.78 6.52 -0.06
C VAL A 104 16.32 6.11 0.00
N GLY A 105 15.85 5.53 1.11
CA GLY A 105 14.44 5.15 1.29
C GLY A 105 14.09 3.77 0.72
N THR A 106 15.08 2.99 0.28
CA THR A 106 14.88 1.59 -0.08
C THR A 106 14.42 0.78 1.12
N VAL A 107 13.59 -0.25 0.90
CA VAL A 107 13.14 -1.13 1.98
C VAL A 107 14.30 -2.05 2.39
N THR A 108 14.68 -2.00 3.65
CA THR A 108 15.76 -2.83 4.22
C THR A 108 15.24 -4.03 4.98
N GLY A 109 13.95 -4.01 5.38
CA GLY A 109 13.33 -5.12 6.08
C GLY A 109 11.82 -4.98 6.17
N PHE A 110 11.14 -6.12 6.26
CA PHE A 110 9.70 -6.18 6.50
C PHE A 110 9.41 -7.30 7.49
N THR A 111 8.73 -6.98 8.58
CA THR A 111 8.29 -7.93 9.60
C THR A 111 6.80 -7.76 9.84
N TYR A 112 6.10 -8.86 10.10
CA TYR A 112 4.67 -8.85 10.38
C TYR A 112 4.33 -9.74 11.57
N ARG A 113 3.20 -9.46 12.20
CA ARG A 113 2.59 -10.27 13.25
C ARG A 113 1.12 -10.46 12.95
N LEU A 114 0.66 -11.70 12.95
CA LEU A 114 -0.75 -12.02 12.82
C LEU A 114 -1.51 -11.49 14.04
N ASN A 115 -2.67 -10.89 13.80
CA ASN A 115 -3.50 -10.38 14.88
C ASN A 115 -4.43 -11.53 15.33
N ALA A 116 -3.96 -12.37 16.28
CA ALA A 116 -4.63 -13.60 16.72
C ALA A 116 -5.99 -13.38 17.43
N SER A 117 -6.39 -12.13 17.71
CA SER A 117 -7.51 -11.81 18.60
C SER A 117 -8.42 -10.69 18.07
N ALA A 118 -8.63 -10.59 16.76
CA ALA A 118 -9.56 -9.61 16.20
C ALA A 118 -10.91 -10.26 15.82
N PRO A 119 -11.81 -10.57 16.79
CA PRO A 119 -13.19 -10.88 16.45
C PRO A 119 -13.81 -9.62 15.84
N GLY A 120 -14.09 -9.65 14.54
CA GLY A 120 -14.86 -8.58 13.88
C GLY A 120 -14.08 -7.35 13.38
N VAL A 121 -12.75 -7.42 13.18
CA VAL A 121 -12.09 -6.39 12.35
C VAL A 121 -12.57 -6.60 10.91
N ARG A 122 -13.52 -5.75 10.52
CA ARG A 122 -14.13 -5.68 9.19
C ARG A 122 -13.12 -6.08 8.13
N VAL A 123 -13.40 -7.16 7.41
CA VAL A 123 -12.77 -7.48 6.12
C VAL A 123 -12.64 -6.15 5.39
N MET A 124 -11.42 -5.62 5.25
CA MET A 124 -11.25 -4.32 4.60
C MET A 124 -11.51 -4.60 3.13
N ALA A 125 -12.77 -4.47 2.72
CA ALA A 125 -13.16 -4.58 1.33
C ALA A 125 -12.29 -3.60 0.54
N PRO A 126 -11.84 -3.95 -0.69
CA PRO A 126 -11.25 -2.97 -1.56
C PRO A 126 -12.18 -1.75 -1.58
N GLY A 127 -11.66 -0.56 -1.26
CA GLY A 127 -12.43 0.67 -1.41
C GLY A 127 -13.10 0.66 -2.79
N PRO A 128 -14.33 1.20 -2.92
CA PRO A 128 -15.10 1.09 -4.15
C PRO A 128 -14.24 1.54 -5.32
N VAL A 129 -14.12 0.68 -6.34
CA VAL A 129 -13.55 1.07 -7.62
C VAL A 129 -14.44 2.20 -8.11
N VAL A 130 -13.94 3.43 -8.09
CA VAL A 130 -14.62 4.55 -8.73
C VAL A 130 -14.63 4.24 -10.22
N ARG A 131 -15.70 3.61 -10.71
CA ARG A 131 -16.00 3.58 -12.13
C ARG A 131 -16.30 5.01 -12.51
N MET A 132 -15.39 5.64 -13.25
CA MET A 132 -15.70 6.87 -13.98
C MET A 132 -16.88 6.54 -14.91
N SER A 133 -18.08 7.01 -14.57
CA SER A 133 -19.25 6.89 -15.44
C SER A 133 -18.98 7.69 -16.70
N HIS A 134 -18.67 7.01 -17.81
CA HIS A 134 -18.81 7.60 -19.13
C HIS A 134 -20.27 8.02 -19.27
N HIS A 135 -20.53 9.33 -19.23
CA HIS A 135 -21.80 9.87 -19.69
C HIS A 135 -21.91 9.55 -21.18
N MET A 136 -22.74 8.56 -21.51
CA MET A 136 -23.21 8.35 -22.87
C MET A 136 -24.06 9.57 -23.25
N VAL A 137 -23.49 10.46 -24.06
CA VAL A 137 -24.27 11.46 -24.80
C VAL A 137 -25.12 10.68 -25.80
N ARG A 138 -26.43 10.68 -25.58
CA ARG A 138 -27.42 10.11 -26.48
C ARG A 138 -27.52 11.02 -27.71
N SER A 139 -27.11 10.53 -28.88
CA SER A 139 -27.38 11.21 -30.16
C SER A 139 -28.90 11.25 -30.41
N PRO A 140 -29.49 12.39 -30.80
CA PRO A 140 -30.83 12.41 -31.34
C PRO A 140 -30.83 11.91 -32.78
N LEU A 141 -31.89 11.19 -33.13
CA LEU A 141 -32.32 10.88 -34.50
C LEU A 141 -32.79 12.15 -35.21
#